data_AF-A0A7Z0TNV3-F1
#
_entry.id   AF-A0A7Z0TNV3-F1
#
_cell.length_a   1.000
_cell.length_b   1.000
_cell.length_c   1.000
_cell.angle_alpha   90.00
_cell.angle_beta   90.00
_cell.angle_gamma   90.00
#
_symmetry.space_group_name_H-M   'P 1'
#
loop_
_entity.id
_entity.type
_entity.pdbx_description
1 polymer ?
#
loop_
_entity_poly.entity_id
_entity_poly.type
_entity_poly.pdbx_seq_one_letter_code
_entity_poly.pdbx_strand_id
1 'polypeptide(L)' 'MAVNKPTGDNARKGAVKKRSQTKTTLGGASAFTKRDKTSGEFMGVKKPAKGKKAAKKFKGVRVEKKAAKKKKAKKS' A
#
# COMPACT_ATOMS: atom_id res chain seq x y z
N MET A 1 -26.10 -23.07 8.36
CA MET A 1 -25.55 -22.53 7.08
C MET A 1 -24.08 -22.16 7.29
N ALA A 2 -23.18 -22.69 6.45
CA ALA A 2 -21.79 -22.22 6.45
C ALA A 2 -21.73 -20.85 5.78
N VAL A 3 -21.61 -19.78 6.57
CA VAL A 3 -21.32 -18.44 6.02
C VAL A 3 -19.84 -18.41 5.64
N ASN A 4 -19.57 -18.51 4.34
CA ASN A 4 -18.23 -18.34 3.80
C ASN A 4 -17.72 -16.96 4.21
N LYS A 5 -16.75 -16.92 5.13
CA LYS A 5 -16.15 -15.68 5.61
C LYS A 5 -15.61 -14.90 4.42
N PRO A 6 -15.80 -13.57 4.36
CA PRO A 6 -15.27 -12.77 3.26
C PRO A 6 -13.76 -12.98 3.16
N THR A 7 -13.28 -13.31 1.96
CA THR A 7 -11.86 -13.47 1.63
C THR A 7 -11.41 -12.28 0.78
N GLY A 8 -10.13 -11.90 0.88
CA GLY A 8 -9.54 -10.80 0.10
C GLY A 8 -9.17 -9.56 0.92
N ASP A 9 -8.73 -8.50 0.23
CA ASP A 9 -8.07 -7.34 0.85
C ASP A 9 -8.98 -6.50 1.76
N ASN A 10 -10.30 -6.62 1.61
CA ASN A 10 -11.26 -5.91 2.45
C ASN A 10 -11.69 -6.69 3.71
N ALA A 11 -11.29 -7.96 3.83
CA ALA A 11 -11.59 -8.79 4.99
C ALA A 11 -10.58 -8.55 6.12
N ARG A 12 -11.05 -8.45 7.37
CA ARG A 12 -10.17 -8.41 8.55
C ARG A 12 -9.69 -9.83 8.90
N LYS A 13 -8.65 -10.31 8.21
CA LYS A 13 -7.85 -11.47 8.61
C LYS A 13 -6.37 -11.26 8.27
N GLY A 14 -5.64 -10.64 9.19
CA GLY A 14 -4.21 -10.36 9.02
C GLY A 14 -3.88 -9.51 7.79
N ALA A 15 -2.59 -9.28 7.54
CA ALA A 15 -2.15 -8.66 6.29
C ALA A 15 -1.92 -9.72 5.21
N VAL A 16 -2.46 -9.51 4.02
CA VAL A 16 -2.23 -10.32 2.81
C VAL A 16 -0.74 -10.28 2.46
N LYS A 17 -0.03 -11.38 2.69
CA LYS A 17 1.44 -11.47 2.50
C LYS A 17 1.89 -11.39 1.03
N LYS A 18 1.01 -11.76 0.09
CA LYS A 18 1.28 -11.79 -1.36
C LYS A 18 1.07 -10.42 -2.03
N ARG A 19 0.43 -9.47 -1.35
CA ARG A 19 0.16 -8.13 -1.88
C ARG A 19 0.90 -7.09 -1.05
N SER A 20 1.49 -6.11 -1.71
CA SER A 20 2.19 -5.01 -1.04
C SER A 20 1.60 -3.66 -1.47
N GLN A 21 1.81 -2.63 -0.65
CA GLN A 21 1.40 -1.27 -0.99
C GLN A 21 2.52 -0.27 -0.70
N THR A 22 2.63 0.72 -1.59
CA THR A 22 3.65 1.76 -1.53
C THR A 22 2.99 3.13 -1.59
N LYS A 23 3.48 4.05 -0.76
CA LYS A 23 2.99 5.44 -0.74
C LYS A 23 3.64 6.20 -1.89
N THR A 24 2.82 6.60 -2.85
CA THR A 24 3.19 7.39 -4.03
C THR A 24 2.61 8.80 -3.91
N THR A 25 3.09 9.72 -4.73
CA THR A 25 2.55 11.07 -4.85
C THR A 25 1.96 11.24 -6.24
N LEU A 26 0.70 11.65 -6.33
CA LEU A 26 -0.03 11.90 -7.58
C LEU A 26 -0.62 13.30 -7.50
N GLY A 27 -0.23 14.19 -8.42
CA GLY A 27 -0.77 15.56 -8.52
C GLY A 27 -0.63 16.39 -7.23
N GLY A 28 0.50 16.25 -6.52
CA GLY A 28 0.75 16.94 -5.25
C GLY A 28 0.07 16.33 -4.01
N ALA A 29 -0.75 15.29 -4.18
CA ALA A 29 -1.38 14.56 -3.09
C ALA A 29 -0.74 13.18 -2.90
N SER A 30 -0.79 12.65 -1.67
CA SER A 30 -0.31 11.30 -1.39
C SER A 30 -1.37 10.24 -1.70
N ALA A 31 -0.96 9.23 -2.46
CA ALA A 31 -1.76 8.09 -2.85
C ALA A 31 -1.11 6.79 -2.33
N PHE A 32 -1.91 5.72 -2.28
CA PHE A 32 -1.39 4.38 -2.04
C PHE A 32 -1.58 3.54 -3.30
N THR A 33 -0.51 2.92 -3.77
CA THR A 33 -0.54 2.01 -4.91
C THR A 33 -0.33 0.59 -4.41
N LYS A 34 -1.23 -0.31 -4.81
CA LYS A 34 -1.15 -1.74 -4.54
C LYS A 34 -0.34 -2.43 -5.63
N ARG A 35 0.56 -3.32 -5.23
CA ARG A 35 1.41 -4.12 -6.10
C ARG A 35 1.29 -5.60 -5.78
N ASP A 36 1.50 -6.42 -6.81
CA ASP A 36 1.76 -7.84 -6.60
C ASP A 36 3.20 -8.04 -6.12
N LYS A 37 3.42 -8.88 -5.10
CA LYS A 37 4.77 -9.11 -4.56
C LYS A 37 5.62 -10.01 -5.49
N THR A 38 4.98 -10.86 -6.30
CA THR A 38 5.65 -11.83 -7.18
C THR A 38 5.94 -11.24 -8.56
N SER A 39 4.94 -10.65 -9.23
CA SER A 39 5.13 -10.03 -10.56
C SER A 39 5.59 -8.58 -10.49
N GLY A 40 5.38 -7.90 -9.35
CA GLY A 40 5.70 -6.49 -9.19
C GLY A 40 4.71 -5.52 -9.85
N GLU A 41 3.71 -6.04 -10.55
CA GLU A 41 2.70 -5.29 -11.31
C GLU A 41 1.85 -4.39 -10.43
N PHE A 42 1.42 -3.27 -11.00
CA PHE A 42 0.50 -2.33 -10.36
C PHE A 42 -0.94 -2.83 -10.50
N MET A 43 -1.56 -3.15 -9.37
CA MET A 43 -2.93 -3.65 -9.35
C MET A 43 -4.00 -2.56 -9.23
N GLY A 44 -3.65 -1.47 -8.56
CA GLY A 44 -4.65 -0.46 -8.23
C GLY A 44 -4.09 0.68 -7.43
N VAL A 45 -4.68 1.85 -7.63
CA VAL A 45 -4.27 3.10 -7.00
C VAL A 45 -5.44 3.66 -6.21
N LYS A 46 -5.20 3.98 -4.95
CA LYS A 46 -6.17 4.69 -4.10
C LYS A 46 -5.87 6.18 -4.13
N LYS A 47 -6.75 6.91 -4.81
CA LYS A 47 -6.74 8.38 -4.81
C LYS A 47 -7.23 8.93 -3.47
N PRO A 48 -6.77 10.12 -3.06
CA PRO A 48 -7.33 10.79 -1.90
C PRO A 48 -8.81 11.14 -2.15
N ALA A 49 -9.59 11.22 -1.06
CA ALA A 49 -10.95 11.73 -1.15
C ALA A 49 -10.95 13.21 -1.53
N LYS A 50 -12.04 13.69 -2.15
CA LYS A 50 -12.22 15.11 -2.52
C LYS A 50 -11.95 16.00 -1.30
N GLY A 51 -11.09 17.00 -1.44
CA GLY A 51 -10.66 17.89 -0.36
C GLY A 51 -9.56 17.37 0.56
N LYS A 52 -9.02 16.15 0.36
CA LYS A 52 -7.90 15.61 1.17
C LYS A 52 -6.63 15.53 0.35
N LYS A 53 -5.49 15.81 0.99
CA LYS A 53 -4.14 15.65 0.41
C LYS A 53 -3.54 14.25 0.62
N ALA A 54 -4.25 13.35 1.31
CA ALA A 54 -3.75 12.01 1.62
C ALA A 54 -4.83 10.93 1.48
N ALA A 55 -4.50 9.89 0.71
CA ALA A 55 -5.30 8.68 0.59
C ALA A 55 -5.12 7.78 1.82
N LYS A 56 -6.19 7.05 2.16
CA LYS A 56 -6.11 5.96 3.14
C LYS A 56 -5.47 4.73 2.51
N LYS A 57 -4.69 4.00 3.30
CA LYS A 57 -4.10 2.70 2.92
C LYS A 57 -5.18 1.70 2.50
N PHE A 58 -4.81 0.76 1.64
CA PHE A 58 -5.63 -0.43 1.44
C PHE A 58 -5.71 -1.20 2.77
N LYS A 59 -6.93 -1.58 3.15
CA LYS A 59 -7.15 -2.47 4.29
C LYS A 59 -6.47 -3.81 3.97
N GLY A 60 -5.97 -4.51 4.98
CA GLY A 60 -5.39 -5.85 4.81
C GLY A 60 -4.13 -5.95 3.96
N VAL A 61 -3.56 -4.87 3.38
CA VAL A 61 -2.36 -4.96 2.52
C VAL A 61 -1.10 -4.53 3.26
N ARG A 62 -0.01 -5.30 3.15
CA ARG A 62 1.27 -4.98 3.78
C ARG A 62 1.89 -3.72 3.16
N VAL A 63 2.33 -2.78 3.99
CA VAL A 63 3.09 -1.61 3.53
C VAL A 63 4.55 -2.01 3.27
N GLU A 64 5.09 -1.63 2.12
CA GLU A 64 6.51 -1.82 1.82
C GLU A 64 7.36 -0.93 2.72
N LYS A 65 8.45 -1.49 3.27
CA LYS A 65 9.45 -0.68 3.97
C LYS A 65 10.09 0.19 2.90
N LYS A 66 9.97 1.52 3.01
CA LYS A 66 10.82 2.43 2.22
C LYS A 66 12.26 2.04 2.54
N ALA A 67 13.05 1.72 1.51
CA ALA A 67 14.48 1.51 1.68
C ALA A 67 14.99 2.73 2.46
N ALA A 68 15.50 2.50 3.67
CA ALA A 68 16.11 3.56 4.44
C ALA A 68 17.19 4.12 3.54
N LYS A 69 17.03 5.38 3.12
CA LYS A 69 18.08 6.10 2.39
C LYS A 69 19.30 5.96 3.28
N LYS A 70 20.29 5.14 2.89
CA LYS A 70 21.56 5.05 3.61
C LYS A 70 22.01 6.50 3.74
N LYS A 71 21.93 7.08 4.95
CA LYS A 71 22.51 8.39 5.21
C LYS A 71 23.99 8.17 4.91
N LYS A 72 24.45 8.52 3.69
CA LYS A 72 25.88 8.60 3.41
C LYS A 72 26.39 9.59 4.43
N ALA A 73 27.10 9.07 5.43
CA ALA A 73 27.84 9.87 6.38
C ALA A 73 28.75 10.78 5.54
N LYS A 74 28.46 12.07 5.52
CA LYS A 74 29.39 13.07 5.01
C LYS A 74 30.48 13.19 6.08
N LYS A 75 31.52 12.37 5.98
CA LYS A 75 32.84 12.59 6.58
C LYS A 75 33.76 13.05 5.44
N SER A 76 34.06 14.33 5.43
CA SER A 76 35.25 15.00 4.90
C SER A 76 34.97 16.50 4.93
#